data_AF-A0A154MNU0-F1
#
_entry.id   AF-A0A154MNU0-F1
#
_cell.length_a   1.000
_cell.length_b   1.000
_cell.length_c   1.000
_cell.angle_alpha   90.00
_cell.angle_beta   90.00
_cell.angle_gamma   90.00
#
_symmetry.space_group_name_H-M   'P 1'
#
loop_
_entity.id
_entity.type
_entity.pdbx_description
1 polymer ?
#
loop_
_entity_poly.entity_id
_entity_poly.type
_entity_poly.pdbx_seq_one_letter_code
_entity_poly.pdbx_strand_id
1 'polypeptide(L)'
;MIARAPGRIRAGWRAFRGWRRHRPFGAGMFLLPASVVIGLPPYASFRLGDLVLSLRTLGGVSALLIGALLLICAVSLWFRPQYRVAAGVTALLVSLAALVTSNLGGFLVGTVLGLIGGALALAWAPPATGERDRDREDGPGSAQTRAAGITILLVLALAVGSAVASSAGTTAAPAGRVWVLTASVLQLTGLRYHGVSTTRVGGVPVEVLRFTASRIDITSLVQTSELVDGHLGRITAPPGSVSTATGHPVELLTLRLKGTLSVLGLIGLPVDFTPDRPPPLVLPSLTFTDVTVVNTELNHARLTIPAAKITIT
;
A
#
# COMPACT_ATOMS: atom_id res chain seq x y z
N MET A 1 -36.08 -41.45 -47.09
CA MET A 1 -34.82 -40.68 -47.00
C MET A 1 -35.07 -39.42 -46.18
N ILE A 2 -34.53 -39.31 -44.96
CA ILE A 2 -34.69 -38.11 -44.12
C ILE A 2 -33.34 -37.39 -44.08
N ALA A 3 -33.24 -36.28 -44.80
CA ALA A 3 -32.08 -35.41 -44.79
C ALA A 3 -32.02 -34.66 -43.44
N ARG A 4 -31.05 -35.01 -42.58
CA ARG A 4 -30.75 -34.24 -41.36
C ARG A 4 -30.15 -32.90 -41.77
N ALA A 5 -30.89 -31.81 -41.60
CA ALA A 5 -30.38 -30.45 -41.72
C ALA A 5 -29.07 -30.31 -40.91
N PRO A 6 -27.96 -29.82 -41.50
CA PRO A 6 -26.73 -29.63 -40.76
C PRO A 6 -26.98 -28.59 -39.66
N GLY A 7 -26.92 -29.05 -38.40
CA GLY A 7 -27.31 -28.25 -37.25
C GLY A 7 -26.61 -26.90 -37.21
N ARG A 8 -27.39 -25.81 -37.22
CA ARG A 8 -26.97 -24.39 -37.13
C ARG A 8 -25.92 -24.15 -36.04
N ILE A 9 -25.94 -24.97 -34.99
CA ILE A 9 -24.96 -25.00 -33.89
C ILE A 9 -23.54 -25.27 -34.40
N ARG A 10 -23.34 -26.27 -35.28
CA ARG A 10 -22.00 -26.62 -35.81
C ARG A 10 -21.45 -25.56 -36.78
N ALA A 11 -22.33 -24.78 -37.42
CA ALA A 11 -21.93 -23.64 -38.25
C ALA A 11 -21.54 -22.43 -37.39
N GLY A 12 -22.33 -22.12 -36.35
CA GLY A 12 -22.01 -21.07 -35.37
C GLY A 12 -20.70 -21.34 -34.61
N TRP A 13 -20.43 -22.58 -34.22
CA TRP A 13 -19.17 -22.97 -33.56
C TRP A 13 -17.93 -22.78 -34.45
N ARG A 14 -18.06 -23.01 -35.77
CA ARG A 14 -16.97 -22.78 -36.73
C ARG A 14 -16.74 -21.29 -36.97
N ALA A 15 -17.80 -20.50 -37.10
CA ALA A 15 -17.72 -19.04 -37.19
C ALA A 15 -17.09 -18.43 -35.92
N PHE A 16 -17.45 -18.93 -34.74
CA PHE A 16 -16.88 -18.52 -33.45
C PHE A 16 -15.38 -18.89 -33.32
N ARG A 17 -14.98 -20.10 -33.75
CA ARG A 17 -13.56 -20.49 -33.79
C ARG A 17 -12.74 -19.65 -34.77
N GLY A 18 -13.30 -19.30 -35.93
CA GLY A 18 -12.69 -18.36 -36.87
C GLY A 18 -12.51 -16.99 -36.23
N TRP A 19 -13.59 -16.44 -35.67
CA TRP A 19 -13.60 -15.14 -34.97
C TRP A 19 -12.58 -15.06 -33.83
N ARG A 20 -12.46 -16.10 -33.00
CA ARG A 20 -11.46 -16.19 -31.92
C ARG A 20 -10.01 -16.20 -32.40
N ARG A 21 -9.74 -16.67 -33.63
CA ARG A 21 -8.38 -16.72 -34.20
C ARG A 21 -7.94 -15.39 -34.80
N HIS A 22 -8.88 -14.53 -35.20
CA HIS A 22 -8.59 -13.21 -35.77
C HIS A 22 -8.49 -12.09 -34.73
N ARG A 23 -8.66 -12.38 -33.43
CA ARG A 23 -8.59 -11.39 -32.35
C ARG A 23 -7.73 -11.90 -31.18
N PRO A 24 -7.09 -11.02 -30.39
CA PRO A 24 -6.40 -11.37 -29.14
C PRO A 24 -7.41 -11.74 -28.04
N PHE A 25 -8.28 -12.71 -28.32
CA PHE A 25 -9.35 -13.15 -27.44
C PHE A 25 -8.79 -13.74 -26.14
N GLY A 26 -7.68 -14.49 -26.24
CA GLY A 26 -6.98 -15.05 -25.09
C GLY A 26 -6.53 -13.96 -24.12
N ALA A 27 -5.99 -12.85 -24.62
CA ALA A 27 -5.56 -11.74 -23.79
C ALA A 27 -6.73 -11.10 -23.00
N GLY A 28 -7.84 -10.80 -23.67
CA GLY A 28 -9.04 -10.27 -22.99
C GLY A 28 -9.66 -11.26 -21.99
N MET A 29 -9.59 -12.56 -22.27
CA MET A 29 -10.10 -13.61 -21.39
C MET A 29 -9.30 -13.72 -20.08
N PHE A 30 -8.00 -13.41 -20.08
CA PHE A 30 -7.18 -13.36 -18.85
C PHE A 30 -7.29 -12.01 -18.13
N LEU A 31 -7.45 -10.91 -18.87
CA LEU A 31 -7.57 -9.56 -18.29
C LEU A 31 -8.92 -9.29 -17.61
N LEU A 32 -10.01 -9.88 -18.09
CA LEU A 32 -11.31 -9.77 -17.43
C LEU A 32 -11.29 -10.31 -15.98
N PRO A 33 -10.91 -11.58 -15.73
CA PRO A 33 -10.82 -12.09 -14.36
C PRO A 33 -9.73 -11.38 -13.56
N ALA A 34 -8.64 -10.89 -14.18
CA ALA A 34 -7.67 -10.03 -13.50
C ALA A 34 -8.33 -8.78 -12.92
N SER A 35 -9.10 -8.05 -13.75
CA SER A 35 -9.83 -6.84 -13.37
C SER A 35 -10.80 -7.09 -12.22
N VAL A 36 -11.57 -8.18 -12.31
CA VAL A 36 -12.56 -8.58 -11.30
C VAL A 36 -11.84 -8.92 -9.99
N VAL A 37 -10.81 -9.77 -10.04
CA VAL A 37 -10.06 -10.21 -8.85
C VAL A 37 -9.34 -9.06 -8.16
N ILE A 38 -8.82 -8.07 -8.91
CA ILE A 38 -8.15 -6.90 -8.34
C ILE A 38 -9.16 -5.88 -7.80
N GLY A 39 -10.26 -5.64 -8.52
CA GLY A 39 -11.19 -4.55 -8.22
C GLY A 39 -12.30 -4.90 -7.21
N LEU A 40 -12.74 -6.16 -7.14
CA LEU A 40 -13.87 -6.54 -6.29
C LEU A 40 -13.57 -6.66 -4.79
N PRO A 41 -12.46 -7.24 -4.34
CA PRO A 41 -12.31 -7.57 -2.92
C PRO A 41 -12.33 -6.39 -1.92
N PRO A 42 -11.97 -5.14 -2.30
CA PRO A 42 -12.26 -3.98 -1.46
C PRO A 42 -13.77 -3.74 -1.22
N TYR A 43 -14.65 -4.33 -2.04
CA TYR A 43 -16.11 -4.16 -1.99
C TYR A 43 -16.85 -5.49 -1.73
N ALA A 44 -16.24 -6.62 -2.03
CA ALA A 44 -16.73 -7.95 -1.67
C ALA A 44 -16.36 -8.20 -0.21
N SER A 45 -17.25 -7.77 0.68
CA SER A 45 -17.16 -7.99 2.11
C SER A 45 -17.12 -9.48 2.45
N PHE A 46 -15.91 -10.06 2.50
CA PHE A 46 -15.66 -11.30 3.24
C PHE A 46 -15.73 -10.96 4.73
N ARG A 47 -16.90 -11.23 5.31
CA ARG A 47 -17.08 -11.23 6.77
C ARG A 47 -16.28 -12.38 7.37
N LEU A 48 -15.02 -12.15 7.73
CA LEU A 48 -14.30 -12.95 8.72
C LEU A 48 -14.22 -12.16 10.03
N GLY A 49 -15.21 -12.42 10.89
CA GLY A 49 -15.08 -12.31 12.34
C GLY A 49 -15.10 -10.92 12.96
N ASP A 50 -14.19 -10.01 12.60
CA ASP A 50 -14.06 -8.71 13.29
C ASP A 50 -13.19 -7.68 12.53
N LEU A 51 -13.21 -7.72 11.18
CA LEU A 51 -12.37 -6.88 10.32
C LEU A 51 -13.21 -5.88 9.52
N VAL A 52 -13.93 -5.00 10.22
CA VAL A 52 -14.55 -3.79 9.62
C VAL A 52 -13.87 -2.57 10.24
N LEU A 53 -12.57 -2.41 10.00
CA LEU A 53 -11.86 -1.19 10.37
C LEU A 53 -11.21 -0.59 9.12
N SER A 54 -11.94 0.41 8.60
CA SER A 54 -11.45 1.47 7.71
C SER A 54 -11.39 1.19 6.20
N LEU A 55 -12.56 0.85 5.64
CA LEU A 55 -12.86 0.93 4.20
C LEU A 55 -13.10 2.37 3.68
N ARG A 56 -12.46 3.37 4.30
CA ARG A 56 -12.40 4.76 3.78
C ARG A 56 -10.97 5.19 3.47
N THR A 57 -10.07 4.22 3.28
CA THR A 57 -8.65 4.46 3.01
C THR A 57 -8.37 4.47 1.51
N LEU A 58 -7.39 5.28 1.10
CA LEU A 58 -6.96 5.49 -0.28
C LEU A 58 -6.66 4.19 -1.08
N GLY A 59 -6.42 3.07 -0.40
CA GLY A 59 -6.15 1.76 -1.03
C GLY A 59 -7.36 1.12 -1.74
N GLY A 60 -8.58 1.38 -1.27
CA GLY A 60 -9.80 0.84 -1.91
C GLY A 60 -10.11 1.52 -3.25
N VAL A 61 -9.78 2.81 -3.37
CA VAL A 61 -10.00 3.60 -4.59
C VAL A 61 -8.97 3.26 -5.65
N SER A 62 -7.70 3.06 -5.27
CA SER A 62 -6.64 2.67 -6.20
C SER A 62 -6.85 1.29 -6.80
N ALA A 63 -7.30 0.31 -6.00
CA ALA A 63 -7.64 -1.02 -6.49
C ALA A 63 -8.81 -1.01 -7.50
N LEU A 64 -9.82 -0.17 -7.27
CA LEU A 64 -10.91 0.04 -8.24
C LEU A 64 -10.41 0.67 -9.53
N LEU A 65 -9.56 1.69 -9.43
CA LEU A 65 -9.01 2.38 -10.59
C LEU A 65 -8.18 1.42 -11.44
N ILE A 66 -7.30 0.63 -10.82
CA ILE A 66 -6.51 -0.42 -11.47
C ILE A 66 -7.44 -1.46 -12.13
N GLY A 67 -8.44 -1.95 -11.40
CA GLY A 67 -9.42 -2.91 -11.90
C GLY A 67 -10.20 -2.38 -13.11
N ALA A 68 -10.66 -1.13 -13.06
CA ALA A 68 -11.39 -0.48 -14.15
C ALA A 68 -10.51 -0.29 -15.39
N LEU A 69 -9.25 0.12 -15.22
CA LEU A 69 -8.30 0.25 -16.33
C LEU A 69 -8.06 -1.11 -17.02
N LEU A 70 -7.87 -2.19 -16.25
CA LEU A 70 -7.72 -3.53 -16.81
C LEU A 70 -8.99 -4.01 -17.53
N LEU A 71 -10.17 -3.64 -17.01
CA LEU A 71 -11.46 -3.94 -17.66
C LEU A 71 -11.54 -3.27 -19.04
N ILE A 72 -11.17 -1.99 -19.11
CA ILE A 72 -11.17 -1.22 -20.36
C ILE A 72 -10.17 -1.83 -21.34
N CYS A 73 -8.98 -2.23 -20.89
CA CYS A 73 -8.00 -2.92 -21.72
C CYS A 73 -8.54 -4.25 -22.27
N ALA A 74 -9.21 -5.06 -21.43
CA ALA A 74 -9.81 -6.34 -21.83
C ALA A 74 -10.88 -6.15 -22.91
N VAL A 75 -11.79 -5.20 -22.70
CA VAL A 75 -12.87 -4.87 -23.63
C VAL A 75 -12.30 -4.32 -24.94
N SER A 76 -11.30 -3.43 -24.87
CA SER A 76 -10.66 -2.84 -26.05
C SER A 76 -10.06 -3.90 -26.98
N LEU A 77 -9.40 -4.92 -26.42
CA LEU A 77 -8.81 -6.03 -27.19
C LEU A 77 -9.84 -6.86 -27.97
N TRP A 78 -11.09 -6.91 -27.49
CA TRP A 78 -12.16 -7.64 -28.18
C TRP A 78 -12.81 -6.86 -29.32
N PHE A 79 -12.93 -5.53 -29.18
CA PHE A 79 -13.60 -4.70 -30.18
C PHE A 79 -12.64 -4.08 -31.20
N ARG A 80 -11.40 -3.77 -30.80
CA ARG A 80 -10.43 -3.07 -31.65
C ARG A 80 -9.02 -3.69 -31.58
N PRO A 81 -8.75 -4.79 -32.34
CA PRO A 81 -7.45 -5.47 -32.32
C PRO A 81 -6.28 -4.61 -32.86
N GLN A 82 -6.58 -3.47 -33.48
CA GLN A 82 -5.59 -2.48 -33.93
C GLN A 82 -4.79 -1.86 -32.77
N TYR A 83 -5.36 -1.77 -31.56
CA TYR A 83 -4.70 -1.18 -30.39
C TYR A 83 -4.02 -2.20 -29.46
N ARG A 84 -3.75 -3.41 -29.94
CA ARG A 84 -3.25 -4.52 -29.11
C ARG A 84 -1.95 -4.21 -28.36
N VAL A 85 -1.02 -3.49 -29.00
CA VAL A 85 0.29 -3.17 -28.40
C VAL A 85 0.12 -2.16 -27.27
N ALA A 86 -0.61 -1.08 -27.52
CA ALA A 86 -0.90 -0.07 -26.50
C ALA A 86 -1.69 -0.66 -25.31
N ALA A 87 -2.72 -1.45 -25.59
CA ALA A 87 -3.51 -2.12 -24.56
C ALA A 87 -2.70 -3.16 -23.78
N GLY A 88 -1.83 -3.92 -24.47
CA GLY A 88 -0.94 -4.92 -23.87
C GLY A 88 0.10 -4.32 -22.94
N VAL A 89 0.83 -3.29 -23.41
CA VAL A 89 1.81 -2.56 -22.58
C VAL A 89 1.12 -1.91 -21.37
N THR A 90 -0.02 -1.26 -21.58
CA THR A 90 -0.78 -0.63 -20.48
C THR A 90 -1.20 -1.66 -19.44
N ALA A 91 -1.75 -2.80 -19.86
CA ALA A 91 -2.14 -3.88 -18.95
C ALA A 91 -0.94 -4.42 -18.15
N LEU A 92 0.22 -4.53 -18.80
CA LEU A 92 1.47 -4.98 -18.17
C LEU A 92 1.96 -3.97 -17.12
N LEU A 93 1.99 -2.68 -17.47
CA LEU A 93 2.36 -1.59 -16.56
C LEU A 93 1.40 -1.47 -15.38
N VAL A 94 0.09 -1.52 -15.63
CA VAL A 94 -0.95 -1.46 -14.58
C VAL A 94 -0.87 -2.68 -13.65
N SER A 95 -0.56 -3.86 -14.18
CA SER A 95 -0.36 -5.08 -13.37
C SER A 95 0.92 -5.02 -12.53
N LEU A 96 2.00 -4.44 -13.06
CA LEU A 96 3.23 -4.21 -12.30
C LEU A 96 3.05 -3.15 -11.22
N ALA A 97 2.35 -2.06 -11.51
CA ALA A 97 2.00 -1.05 -10.52
C ALA A 97 1.19 -1.63 -9.37
N ALA A 98 0.25 -2.54 -9.67
CA ALA A 98 -0.55 -3.23 -8.65
C ALA A 98 0.30 -4.06 -7.67
N LEU A 99 1.41 -4.67 -8.12
CA LEU A 99 2.34 -5.38 -7.22
C LEU A 99 2.96 -4.45 -6.17
N VAL A 100 3.39 -3.26 -6.59
CA VAL A 100 3.97 -2.25 -5.70
C VAL A 100 2.91 -1.67 -4.77
N THR A 101 1.72 -1.41 -5.32
CA THR A 101 0.65 -0.73 -4.59
C THR A 101 0.00 -1.62 -3.52
N SER A 102 0.01 -2.95 -3.70
CA SER A 102 -0.70 -3.89 -2.81
C SER A 102 0.20 -4.73 -1.88
N ASN A 103 1.53 -4.54 -1.89
CA ASN A 103 2.48 -5.11 -0.91
C ASN A 103 2.25 -6.61 -0.53
N LEU A 104 2.16 -7.49 -1.53
CA LEU A 104 1.81 -8.93 -1.39
C LEU A 104 0.45 -9.24 -0.70
N GLY A 105 -0.35 -8.23 -0.37
CA GLY A 105 -1.68 -8.34 0.22
C GLY A 105 -2.75 -8.63 -0.83
N GLY A 106 -3.06 -9.91 -1.03
CA GLY A 106 -4.40 -10.36 -1.42
C GLY A 106 -4.70 -10.58 -2.92
N PHE A 107 -4.02 -9.91 -3.86
CA PHE A 107 -4.40 -9.98 -5.29
C PHE A 107 -3.34 -10.58 -6.23
N LEU A 108 -2.44 -11.41 -5.70
CA LEU A 108 -1.38 -12.06 -6.47
C LEU A 108 -1.92 -12.77 -7.72
N VAL A 109 -3.05 -13.47 -7.56
CA VAL A 109 -3.74 -14.17 -8.66
C VAL A 109 -4.18 -13.19 -9.75
N GLY A 110 -4.74 -12.04 -9.37
CA GLY A 110 -5.17 -11.01 -10.31
C GLY A 110 -4.01 -10.37 -11.06
N THR A 111 -2.91 -10.05 -10.37
CA THR A 111 -1.69 -9.51 -11.01
C THR A 111 -1.03 -10.50 -11.96
N VAL A 112 -0.97 -11.78 -11.62
CA VAL A 112 -0.42 -12.83 -12.50
C VAL A 112 -1.30 -12.98 -13.74
N LEU A 113 -2.62 -13.01 -13.58
CA LEU A 113 -3.57 -13.02 -14.70
C LEU A 113 -3.41 -11.78 -15.59
N GLY A 114 -3.20 -10.60 -14.99
CA GLY A 114 -2.98 -9.34 -15.71
C GLY A 114 -1.68 -9.35 -16.53
N LEU A 115 -0.59 -9.85 -15.95
CA LEU A 115 0.70 -10.03 -16.64
C LEU A 115 0.58 -11.02 -17.81
N ILE A 116 -0.06 -12.17 -17.58
CA ILE A 116 -0.30 -13.18 -18.63
C ILE A 116 -1.17 -12.57 -19.75
N GLY A 117 -2.24 -11.87 -19.40
CA GLY A 117 -3.11 -11.20 -20.36
C GLY A 117 -2.40 -10.12 -21.18
N GLY A 118 -1.56 -9.30 -20.54
CA GLY A 118 -0.73 -8.30 -21.21
C GLY A 118 0.30 -8.93 -22.16
N ALA A 119 1.01 -9.97 -21.70
CA ALA A 119 1.97 -10.71 -22.53
C ALA A 119 1.29 -11.39 -23.73
N LEU A 120 0.11 -11.98 -23.55
CA LEU A 120 -0.68 -12.58 -24.64
C LEU A 120 -1.18 -11.54 -25.64
N ALA A 121 -1.47 -10.30 -25.21
CA ALA A 121 -1.84 -9.22 -26.11
C ALA A 121 -0.67 -8.82 -27.02
N LEU A 122 0.55 -8.81 -26.47
CA LEU A 122 1.79 -8.50 -27.19
C LEU A 122 2.24 -9.65 -28.11
N ALA A 123 2.09 -10.89 -27.65
CA ALA A 123 2.46 -12.09 -28.40
C ALA A 123 1.51 -12.39 -29.57
N TRP A 124 0.30 -11.80 -29.59
CA TRP A 124 -0.67 -12.06 -30.65
C TRP A 124 -0.30 -11.32 -31.94
N ALA A 125 -0.07 -12.08 -33.01
CA ALA A 125 0.17 -11.59 -34.35
C ALA A 125 -1.05 -11.84 -35.27
N PRO A 126 -1.44 -10.87 -36.12
CA PRO A 126 -2.45 -11.08 -37.14
C PRO A 126 -2.05 -12.26 -38.05
N PRO A 127 -3.00 -13.12 -38.46
CA PRO A 127 -2.70 -14.16 -39.43
C PRO A 127 -2.15 -13.53 -40.71
N ALA A 128 -0.92 -13.90 -41.09
CA ALA A 128 -0.32 -13.49 -42.35
C ALA A 128 -1.28 -13.88 -43.48
N THR A 129 -1.81 -12.89 -44.18
CA THR A 129 -2.71 -13.12 -45.30
C THR A 129 -1.83 -13.51 -46.47
N GLY A 130 -1.53 -14.81 -46.58
CA GLY A 130 -0.95 -15.49 -47.74
C GLY A 130 0.14 -14.75 -48.51
N GLU A 131 1.38 -14.80 -48.05
CA GLU A 131 2.55 -14.66 -48.93
C GLU A 131 3.31 -15.99 -48.92
N ARG A 132 2.70 -17.01 -49.54
CA ARG A 132 3.46 -18.09 -50.18
C ARG A 132 3.81 -17.62 -51.59
N ASP A 133 4.61 -16.57 -51.71
CA ASP A 133 5.35 -16.29 -52.93
C ASP A 133 6.45 -15.27 -52.67
N ARG A 134 7.60 -15.77 -52.17
CA ARG A 134 8.96 -15.38 -52.56
C ARG A 134 9.98 -15.87 -51.54
N ASP A 135 10.36 -17.14 -51.71
CA ASP A 135 11.74 -17.53 -51.44
C ASP A 135 12.63 -16.89 -52.52
N ARG A 136 13.19 -15.70 -52.26
CA ARG A 136 14.55 -15.36 -52.71
C ARG A 136 15.10 -14.08 -52.07
N GLU A 137 16.30 -14.27 -51.50
CA GLU A 137 17.41 -13.31 -51.33
C GLU A 137 17.45 -12.42 -50.07
N ASP A 138 18.18 -12.95 -49.08
CA ASP A 138 19.31 -12.36 -48.33
C ASP A 138 19.33 -10.89 -47.87
N GLY A 139 19.53 -10.75 -46.55
CA GLY A 139 20.10 -9.56 -45.90
C GLY A 139 19.72 -9.44 -44.42
N PRO A 140 20.67 -9.50 -43.45
CA PRO A 140 20.36 -9.29 -42.04
C PRO A 140 20.29 -7.78 -41.77
N GLY A 141 19.09 -7.26 -41.51
CA GLY A 141 18.95 -5.85 -41.15
C GLY A 141 17.55 -5.30 -41.28
N SER A 142 16.58 -5.82 -40.54
CA SER A 142 15.24 -5.24 -40.47
C SER A 142 14.72 -5.15 -39.04
N ALA A 143 15.17 -4.12 -38.34
CA ALA A 143 14.32 -3.47 -37.35
C ALA A 143 14.27 -1.98 -37.68
N GLN A 144 13.64 -1.72 -38.82
CA GLN A 144 13.33 -0.40 -39.34
C GLN A 144 12.45 0.34 -38.34
N THR A 145 13.06 1.34 -37.71
CA THR A 145 12.43 2.55 -37.22
C THR A 145 11.52 3.15 -38.30
N ARG A 146 10.24 3.38 -37.96
CA ARG A 146 9.36 4.49 -38.42
C ARG A 146 7.98 4.26 -37.78
N ALA A 147 7.70 4.79 -36.59
CA ALA A 147 7.33 6.18 -36.28
C ALA A 147 5.96 6.62 -36.84
N ALA A 148 5.14 7.12 -35.90
CA ALA A 148 4.04 8.07 -36.03
C ALA A 148 2.67 7.58 -36.54
N GLY A 149 1.79 7.31 -35.57
CA GLY A 149 0.33 7.40 -35.70
C GLY A 149 -0.23 8.01 -34.41
N ILE A 150 -0.01 9.31 -34.23
CA ILE A 150 -0.55 10.12 -33.13
C ILE A 150 -2.03 10.36 -33.40
N THR A 151 -2.92 9.86 -32.54
CA THR A 151 -4.26 10.44 -32.35
C THR A 151 -4.80 10.11 -30.94
N ILE A 152 -4.70 11.11 -30.04
CA ILE A 152 -5.56 11.43 -28.88
C ILE A 152 -5.68 10.32 -27.82
N LEU A 153 -4.84 10.25 -26.78
CA LEU A 153 -4.75 11.15 -25.61
C LEU A 153 -6.10 11.41 -24.91
N LEU A 154 -6.54 10.45 -24.09
CA LEU A 154 -7.35 10.72 -22.90
C LEU A 154 -6.84 9.85 -21.75
N VAL A 155 -5.59 10.08 -21.35
CA VAL A 155 -5.15 9.80 -19.99
C VAL A 155 -4.77 11.14 -19.43
N LEU A 156 -5.75 11.79 -18.82
CA LEU A 156 -5.51 12.90 -17.92
C LEU A 156 -4.66 12.34 -16.77
N ALA A 157 -3.38 12.61 -16.85
CA ALA A 157 -2.45 12.51 -15.73
C ALA A 157 -2.96 13.45 -14.62
N LEU A 158 -3.73 12.90 -13.68
CA LEU A 158 -3.85 13.50 -12.36
C LEU A 158 -2.64 13.06 -11.54
N ALA A 159 -1.62 13.92 -11.65
CA ALA A 159 -0.74 14.38 -10.59
C ALA A 159 -0.47 13.39 -9.44
N VAL A 160 0.56 12.56 -9.62
CA VAL A 160 1.50 12.28 -8.53
C VAL A 160 2.56 13.38 -8.61
N GLY A 161 2.49 14.38 -7.73
CA GLY A 161 3.50 15.44 -7.63
C GLY A 161 3.03 16.76 -6.99
N SER A 162 3.13 16.83 -5.66
CA SER A 162 3.36 18.00 -4.77
C SER A 162 2.47 19.27 -4.78
N ALA A 163 1.97 19.55 -3.55
CA ALA A 163 1.75 20.83 -2.87
C ALA A 163 0.87 21.94 -3.49
N VAL A 164 -0.25 22.26 -2.84
CA VAL A 164 -0.49 23.52 -2.09
C VAL A 164 -1.85 23.44 -1.38
N ALA A 165 -1.89 24.04 -0.19
CA ALA A 165 -2.96 24.06 0.79
C ALA A 165 -4.31 24.62 0.32
N SER A 166 -5.41 24.14 0.89
CA SER A 166 -6.13 24.83 1.98
C SER A 166 -7.56 24.29 2.11
N SER A 167 -7.92 23.85 3.31
CA SER A 167 -9.26 24.07 3.84
C SER A 167 -9.14 24.47 5.31
N ALA A 168 -9.70 25.62 5.61
CA ALA A 168 -9.59 26.35 6.86
C ALA A 168 -10.56 25.85 7.94
N GLY A 169 -10.18 26.12 9.20
CA GLY A 169 -10.95 25.94 10.43
C GLY A 169 -10.40 24.78 11.27
N THR A 170 -9.59 24.96 12.32
CA THR A 170 -9.55 25.99 13.38
C THR A 170 -8.10 26.20 13.80
N THR A 171 -7.71 27.44 14.12
CA THR A 171 -6.38 27.76 14.67
C THR A 171 -6.13 26.96 15.96
N ALA A 172 -5.30 25.93 15.86
CA ALA A 172 -4.64 25.29 16.97
C ALA A 172 -3.13 25.47 16.78
N ALA A 173 -2.44 25.77 17.88
CA ALA A 173 -0.98 25.95 17.93
C ALA A 173 -0.23 24.80 17.22
N PRO A 174 0.96 25.03 16.64
CA PRO A 174 1.70 23.97 15.96
C PRO A 174 2.01 22.83 16.94
N ALA A 175 1.34 21.70 16.72
CA ALA A 175 1.60 20.46 17.43
C ALA A 175 2.77 19.70 16.75
N GLY A 176 3.38 18.75 17.47
CA GLY A 176 4.44 17.88 16.95
C GLY A 176 5.87 18.42 17.02
N ARG A 177 6.49 18.40 18.20
CA ARG A 177 7.96 18.42 18.32
C ARG A 177 8.46 17.02 18.60
N VAL A 178 9.49 16.60 17.87
CA VAL A 178 10.08 15.28 18.08
C VAL A 178 10.85 15.27 19.40
N TRP A 179 10.60 14.26 20.21
CA TRP A 179 11.36 13.99 21.42
C TRP A 179 11.77 12.53 21.47
N VAL A 180 12.93 12.31 22.07
CA VAL A 180 13.52 10.99 22.25
C VAL A 180 13.41 10.63 23.72
N LEU A 181 12.94 9.41 23.98
CA LEU A 181 12.85 8.81 25.29
C LEU A 181 13.68 7.55 25.33
N THR A 182 14.57 7.45 26.31
CA THR A 182 15.28 6.22 26.63
C THR A 182 14.93 5.76 28.03
N ALA A 183 14.78 4.46 28.22
CA ALA A 183 14.47 3.87 29.51
C ALA A 183 15.04 2.45 29.61
N SER A 184 15.34 2.01 30.83
CA SER A 184 15.80 0.63 31.07
C SER A 184 14.66 -0.37 30.94
N VAL A 185 13.45 0.02 31.37
CA VAL A 185 12.22 -0.76 31.21
C VAL A 185 11.08 0.17 30.82
N LEU A 186 10.27 -0.26 29.85
CA LEU A 186 9.03 0.39 29.47
C LEU A 186 7.90 -0.63 29.52
N GLN A 187 6.96 -0.42 30.43
CA GLN A 187 5.79 -1.28 30.59
C GLN A 187 4.53 -0.53 30.17
N LEU A 188 3.78 -1.13 29.26
CA LEU A 188 2.55 -0.60 28.68
C LEU A 188 1.39 -1.47 29.11
N THR A 189 0.37 -0.88 29.72
CA THR A 189 -0.82 -1.58 30.23
C THR A 189 -2.09 -1.02 29.61
N GLY A 190 -3.00 -1.90 29.18
CA GLY A 190 -4.19 -1.53 28.44
C GLY A 190 -3.86 -1.03 27.03
N LEU A 191 -2.76 -1.53 26.45
CA LEU A 191 -2.25 -1.08 25.17
C LEU A 191 -3.18 -1.50 24.03
N ARG A 192 -3.48 -0.56 23.14
CA ARG A 192 -4.15 -0.79 21.87
C ARG A 192 -3.39 -0.09 20.76
N TYR A 193 -3.26 -0.75 19.63
CA TYR A 193 -2.66 -0.19 18.43
C TYR A 193 -3.75 0.18 17.44
N HIS A 194 -3.67 1.41 16.94
CA HIS A 194 -4.66 2.00 16.02
C HIS A 194 -4.15 2.09 14.58
N GLY A 195 -2.97 1.55 14.30
CA GLY A 195 -2.35 1.62 12.97
C GLY A 195 -1.40 2.79 12.81
N VAL A 196 -1.01 3.02 11.55
CA VAL A 196 -0.24 4.18 11.13
C VAL A 196 -1.20 5.35 10.90
N SER A 197 -0.87 6.51 11.46
CA SER A 197 -1.61 7.76 11.29
C SER A 197 -0.66 8.86 10.83
N THR A 198 -1.19 9.95 10.29
CA THR A 198 -0.39 11.10 9.87
C THR A 198 -0.57 12.23 10.89
N THR A 199 0.53 12.70 11.46
CA THR A 199 0.57 13.92 12.27
C THR A 199 1.41 14.98 11.58
N ARG A 200 1.33 16.23 12.02
CA ARG A 200 2.21 17.30 11.54
C ARG A 200 3.32 17.54 12.55
N VAL A 201 4.56 17.55 12.09
CA VAL A 201 5.74 17.92 12.87
C VAL A 201 6.36 19.14 12.20
N GLY A 202 6.35 20.29 12.87
CA GLY A 202 6.82 21.54 12.25
C GLY A 202 6.10 21.91 10.95
N GLY A 203 4.84 21.51 10.80
CA GLY A 203 4.04 21.72 9.57
C GLY A 203 4.23 20.66 8.47
N VAL A 204 5.22 19.77 8.60
CA VAL A 204 5.46 18.68 7.66
C VAL A 204 4.61 17.46 8.08
N PRO A 205 3.84 16.84 7.16
CA PRO A 205 3.14 15.60 7.46
C PRO A 205 4.13 14.45 7.65
N VAL A 206 4.02 13.74 8.77
CA VAL A 206 4.85 12.59 9.11
C VAL A 206 3.98 11.44 9.57
N GLU A 207 4.27 10.23 9.09
CA GLU A 207 3.61 9.02 9.52
C GLU A 207 4.09 8.57 10.90
N VAL A 208 3.17 8.18 11.76
CA VAL A 208 3.41 7.78 13.15
C VAL A 208 2.59 6.53 13.47
N LEU A 209 3.16 5.65 14.29
CA LEU A 209 2.44 4.57 14.95
C LEU A 209 1.55 5.17 16.04
N ARG A 210 0.25 4.91 15.98
CA ARG A 210 -0.71 5.40 16.96
C ARG A 210 -1.06 4.33 17.98
N PHE A 211 -0.78 4.60 19.25
CA PHE A 211 -1.14 3.73 20.36
C PHE A 211 -2.02 4.45 21.36
N THR A 212 -2.87 3.69 22.05
CA THR A 212 -3.50 4.14 23.30
C THR A 212 -3.17 3.18 24.42
N ALA A 213 -2.89 3.69 25.61
CA ALA A 213 -2.64 2.88 26.80
C ALA A 213 -3.40 3.47 28.01
N SER A 214 -3.75 2.61 28.96
CA SER A 214 -4.32 3.06 30.24
C SER A 214 -3.22 3.58 31.18
N ARG A 215 -2.04 2.94 31.12
CA ARG A 215 -0.90 3.26 31.96
C ARG A 215 0.41 2.91 31.25
N ILE A 216 1.39 3.79 31.42
CA ILE A 216 2.76 3.62 30.93
C ILE A 216 3.68 3.80 32.14
N ASP A 217 4.46 2.78 32.47
CA ASP A 217 5.50 2.85 33.49
C ASP A 217 6.88 2.82 32.82
N ILE A 218 7.75 3.76 33.22
CA ILE A 218 9.03 4.07 32.55
C ILE A 218 10.13 4.08 33.61
N THR A 219 10.99 3.06 33.60
CA THR A 219 12.08 2.93 34.58
C THR A 219 13.35 3.62 34.06
N SER A 220 13.99 4.43 34.91
CA SER A 220 15.21 5.19 34.57
C SER A 220 15.00 6.12 33.37
N LEU A 221 13.93 6.91 33.41
CA LEU A 221 13.53 7.80 32.32
C LEU A 221 14.62 8.83 31.99
N VAL A 222 14.96 8.92 30.70
CA VAL A 222 15.68 10.05 30.14
C VAL A 222 14.95 10.51 28.89
N GLN A 223 14.52 11.76 28.88
CA GLN A 223 13.84 12.40 27.76
C GLN A 223 14.70 13.55 27.23
N THR A 224 14.82 13.66 25.92
CA THR A 224 15.50 14.75 25.22
C THR A 224 14.57 15.35 24.18
N SER A 225 14.44 16.66 24.16
CA SER A 225 13.55 17.39 23.23
C SER A 225 14.13 18.77 22.91
N GLU A 226 13.87 19.28 21.72
CA GLU A 226 14.19 20.66 21.35
C GLU A 226 13.15 21.64 21.94
N LEU A 227 13.61 22.70 22.60
CA LEU A 227 12.76 23.75 23.17
C LEU A 227 12.30 24.74 22.08
N VAL A 228 11.42 25.68 22.44
CA VAL A 228 10.96 26.75 21.53
C VAL A 228 12.12 27.63 21.07
N ASP A 229 13.13 27.77 21.93
CA ASP A 229 14.24 28.70 21.71
C ASP A 229 15.45 28.03 21.02
N GLY A 230 15.27 26.83 20.45
CA GLY A 230 16.33 26.07 19.75
C GLY A 230 17.33 25.33 20.67
N HIS A 231 17.26 25.55 21.99
CA HIS A 231 18.05 24.81 22.98
C HIS A 231 17.54 23.39 23.20
N LEU A 232 18.43 22.48 23.61
CA LEU A 232 18.07 21.11 23.95
C LEU A 232 17.67 21.02 25.42
N GLY A 233 16.44 20.57 25.65
CA GLY A 233 15.93 20.22 26.97
C GLY A 233 16.15 18.74 27.23
N ARG A 234 16.74 18.42 28.38
CA ARG A 234 16.92 17.05 28.85
C ARG A 234 16.27 16.90 30.21
N ILE A 235 15.34 15.96 30.33
CA ILE A 235 14.71 15.56 31.59
C ILE A 235 15.26 14.19 31.95
N THR A 236 15.79 14.03 33.16
CA THR A 236 16.39 12.78 33.63
C THR A 236 15.82 12.41 35.00
N ALA A 237 15.32 11.20 35.12
CA ALA A 237 14.92 10.60 36.39
C ALA A 237 16.09 9.80 37.00
N PRO A 238 16.15 9.63 38.33
CA PRO A 238 17.17 8.80 38.96
C PRO A 238 17.18 7.35 38.41
N PRO A 239 18.35 6.70 38.34
CA PRO A 239 18.42 5.28 37.97
C PRO A 239 17.53 4.41 38.84
N GLY A 240 16.77 3.50 38.24
CA GLY A 240 15.83 2.61 38.93
C GLY A 240 14.52 3.27 39.37
N SER A 241 14.37 4.59 39.28
CA SER A 241 13.09 5.26 39.56
C SER A 241 12.08 4.98 38.45
N VAL A 242 10.80 4.86 38.84
CA VAL A 242 9.70 4.62 37.90
C VAL A 242 8.93 5.92 37.69
N SER A 243 8.92 6.41 36.45
CA SER A 243 8.05 7.47 36.00
C SER A 243 6.76 6.87 35.45
N THR A 244 5.61 7.44 35.79
CA THR A 244 4.31 6.89 35.39
C THR A 244 3.54 7.93 34.58
N ALA A 245 3.06 7.53 33.41
CA ALA A 245 2.05 8.26 32.65
C ALA A 245 0.69 7.56 32.74
N THR A 246 -0.32 8.29 33.21
CA THR A 246 -1.72 7.83 33.29
C THR A 246 -2.65 8.79 32.56
N GLY A 247 -3.78 8.27 32.06
CA GLY A 247 -4.73 9.03 31.25
C GLY A 247 -5.93 8.18 30.84
N HIS A 248 -6.95 8.82 30.26
CA HIS A 248 -8.21 8.17 29.88
C HIS A 248 -8.56 8.37 28.39
N PRO A 249 -7.98 7.60 27.45
CA PRO A 249 -6.71 6.88 27.54
C PRO A 249 -5.51 7.79 27.23
N VAL A 250 -4.30 7.39 27.63
CA VAL A 250 -3.07 8.02 27.14
C VAL A 250 -2.93 7.71 25.66
N GLU A 251 -2.74 8.74 24.83
CA GLU A 251 -2.47 8.58 23.40
C GLU A 251 -0.99 8.87 23.12
N LEU A 252 -0.35 7.97 22.39
CA LEU A 252 1.06 8.02 22.04
C LEU A 252 1.22 8.00 20.52
N LEU A 253 1.87 9.03 19.98
CA LEU A 253 2.20 9.15 18.56
C LEU A 253 3.70 8.91 18.35
N THR A 254 4.04 7.70 17.93
CA THR A 254 5.40 7.17 17.93
C THR A 254 5.98 7.04 16.52
N LEU A 255 7.13 7.64 16.26
CA LEU A 255 7.88 7.47 15.01
C LEU A 255 8.67 6.18 14.99
N ARG A 256 9.23 5.80 16.13
CA ARG A 256 10.03 4.58 16.27
C ARG A 256 9.97 4.06 17.69
N LEU A 257 9.82 2.75 17.84
CA LEU A 257 9.96 2.05 19.11
C LEU A 257 10.95 0.91 18.90
N LYS A 258 12.15 1.05 19.47
CA LYS A 258 13.21 0.06 19.42
C LYS A 258 13.52 -0.43 20.83
N GLY A 259 13.69 -1.73 21.01
CA GLY A 259 14.05 -2.33 22.29
C GLY A 259 13.91 -3.84 22.26
N THR A 260 14.06 -4.48 23.42
CA THR A 260 13.86 -5.92 23.55
C THR A 260 12.48 -6.18 24.15
N LEU A 261 11.56 -6.70 23.35
CA LEU A 261 10.22 -7.05 23.81
C LEU A 261 10.28 -8.32 24.67
N SER A 262 9.83 -8.24 25.92
CA SER A 262 9.66 -9.39 26.81
C SER A 262 8.27 -10.00 26.61
N VAL A 263 8.21 -11.13 25.92
CA VAL A 263 6.96 -11.89 25.75
C VAL A 263 6.76 -12.81 26.95
N LEU A 264 5.68 -12.58 27.71
CA LEU A 264 5.30 -13.36 28.91
C LEU A 264 6.41 -13.41 30.00
N GLY A 265 7.36 -12.48 29.98
CA GLY A 265 8.50 -12.45 30.91
C GLY A 265 9.54 -13.56 30.68
N LEU A 266 9.43 -14.32 29.59
CA LEU A 266 10.23 -15.53 29.34
C LEU A 266 11.19 -15.38 28.15
N ILE A 267 10.79 -14.63 27.11
CA ILE A 267 11.53 -14.51 25.84
C ILE A 267 11.76 -13.04 25.52
N GLY A 268 13.03 -12.66 25.32
CA GLY A 268 13.43 -11.33 24.86
C GLY A 268 13.63 -11.31 23.34
N LEU A 269 12.75 -10.63 22.61
CA LEU A 269 12.85 -10.47 21.16
C LEU A 269 13.30 -9.03 20.82
N PRO A 270 14.44 -8.82 20.15
CA PRO A 270 14.81 -7.49 19.67
C PRO A 270 13.82 -7.04 18.59
N VAL A 271 13.25 -5.85 18.78
CA VAL A 271 12.27 -5.27 17.86
C VAL A 271 12.63 -3.82 17.51
N ASP A 272 12.18 -3.41 16.33
CA ASP A 272 12.37 -2.07 15.79
C ASP A 272 11.13 -1.67 14.99
N PHE A 273 10.11 -1.20 15.71
CA PHE A 273 8.83 -0.82 15.13
C PHE A 273 8.90 0.60 14.57
N THR A 274 8.43 0.73 13.33
CA THR A 274 8.36 1.99 12.57
C THR A 274 7.07 1.98 11.73
N PRO A 275 6.60 3.11 11.18
CA PRO A 275 5.48 3.12 10.25
C PRO A 275 5.61 2.10 9.11
N ASP A 276 6.81 1.96 8.53
CA ASP A 276 7.11 0.99 7.46
C ASP A 276 7.16 -0.47 7.94
N ARG A 277 7.43 -0.68 9.23
CA ARG A 277 7.51 -2.00 9.88
C ARG A 277 6.65 -1.99 11.16
N PRO A 278 5.31 -1.97 11.02
CA PRO A 278 4.42 -1.87 12.16
C PRO A 278 4.42 -3.17 12.99
N PRO A 279 4.03 -3.10 14.28
CA PRO A 279 3.92 -4.30 15.10
C PRO A 279 2.83 -5.25 14.55
N PRO A 280 3.13 -6.55 14.38
CA PRO A 280 2.21 -7.50 13.77
C PRO A 280 1.01 -7.87 14.66
N LEU A 281 1.18 -7.78 15.98
CA LEU A 281 0.15 -8.00 16.99
C LEU A 281 0.52 -7.21 18.24
N VAL A 282 -0.47 -6.60 18.89
CA VAL A 282 -0.27 -5.84 20.12
C VAL A 282 -1.10 -6.47 21.23
N LEU A 283 -0.40 -7.04 22.22
CA LEU A 283 -1.02 -7.56 23.42
C LEU A 283 -1.46 -6.40 24.33
N PRO A 284 -2.52 -6.58 25.13
CA PRO A 284 -2.99 -5.53 26.04
C PRO A 284 -1.96 -5.14 27.11
N SER A 285 -0.97 -5.99 27.38
CA SER A 285 0.19 -5.68 28.20
C SER A 285 1.48 -6.04 27.47
N LEU A 286 2.43 -5.10 27.41
CA LEU A 286 3.76 -5.32 26.83
C LEU A 286 4.83 -4.73 27.74
N THR A 287 5.96 -5.41 27.84
CA THR A 287 7.14 -4.92 28.55
C THR A 287 8.33 -4.94 27.60
N PHE A 288 9.06 -3.84 27.54
CA PHE A 288 10.29 -3.69 26.78
C PHE A 288 11.44 -3.42 27.74
N THR A 289 12.63 -3.97 27.43
CA THR A 289 13.88 -3.56 28.06
C THR A 289 14.76 -2.82 27.05
N ASP A 290 15.65 -1.97 27.56
CA ASP A 290 16.63 -1.22 26.76
C ASP A 290 15.97 -0.45 25.62
N VAL A 291 14.96 0.32 25.97
CA VAL A 291 14.04 0.91 25.01
C VAL A 291 14.49 2.31 24.60
N THR A 292 14.40 2.59 23.31
CA THR A 292 14.50 3.92 22.73
C THR A 292 13.23 4.17 21.93
N VAL A 293 12.49 5.20 22.34
CA VAL A 293 11.24 5.63 21.70
C VAL A 293 11.43 7.03 21.15
N VAL A 294 11.07 7.22 19.89
CA VAL A 294 11.02 8.54 19.25
C VAL A 294 9.55 8.88 19.06
N ASN A 295 9.09 9.95 19.70
CA ASN A 295 7.68 10.34 19.72
C ASN A 295 7.51 11.76 19.21
N THR A 296 6.31 12.05 18.74
CA THR A 296 5.89 13.40 18.31
C THR A 296 5.01 14.03 19.37
N GLU A 297 4.10 13.25 19.96
CA GLU A 297 3.11 13.72 20.92
C GLU A 297 2.78 12.65 21.94
N LEU A 298 2.42 13.13 23.13
CA LEU A 298 1.81 12.37 24.21
C LEU A 298 0.57 13.13 24.65
N ASN A 299 -0.59 12.69 24.17
CA ASN A 299 -1.86 13.37 24.41
C ASN A 299 -2.59 12.72 25.59
N HIS A 300 -3.36 13.55 26.31
CA HIS A 300 -4.22 13.11 27.41
C HIS A 300 -3.49 12.38 28.56
N ALA A 301 -2.18 12.59 28.70
CA ALA A 301 -1.37 11.98 29.74
C ALA A 301 -1.03 12.96 30.86
N ARG A 302 -1.09 12.48 32.10
CA ARG A 302 -0.40 13.06 33.25
C ARG A 302 0.87 12.25 33.49
N LEU A 303 2.03 12.85 33.25
CA LEU A 303 3.33 12.23 33.50
C LEU A 303 3.86 12.66 34.88
N THR A 304 4.11 11.69 35.73
CA THR A 304 4.74 11.87 37.05
C THR A 304 6.16 11.32 36.99
N ILE A 305 7.15 12.18 37.23
CA ILE A 305 8.57 11.84 37.19
C ILE A 305 9.17 12.12 38.58
N PRO A 306 9.48 11.08 39.38
CA PRO A 306 10.08 11.27 40.70
C PRO A 306 11.46 11.92 40.59
N ALA A 307 11.68 12.98 41.38
CA ALA A 307 12.98 13.65 41.50
C ALA A 307 13.64 14.02 40.14
N ALA A 308 12.82 14.49 39.20
CA ALA A 308 13.28 14.84 37.86
C ALA A 308 14.35 15.95 37.90
N LYS A 309 15.45 15.75 37.19
CA LYS A 309 16.44 16.78 36.90
C LYS A 309 16.22 17.28 35.48
N ILE A 310 16.12 18.61 35.33
CA ILE A 310 15.94 19.27 34.04
C ILE A 310 17.22 20.06 33.73
N THR A 311 17.81 19.80 32.57
CA THR A 311 18.96 20.53 32.05
C THR A 311 18.59 21.13 30.70
N ILE A 312 19.01 22.37 30.45
CA ILE A 312 18.86 23.06 29.17
C ILE A 312 20.27 23.37 28.66
N THR A 313 20.58 22.98 27.42
CA THR A 313 21.88 23.22 26.77
C THR A 313 21.68 23.93 25.44
#